data_AF-A0A235CI08-F1
#
_entry.id   AF-A0A235CI08-F1
#
_cell.length_a   1.000
_cell.length_b   1.000
_cell.length_c   1.000
_cell.angle_alpha   90.00
_cell.angle_beta   90.00
_cell.angle_gamma   90.00
#
_symmetry.space_group_name_H-M   'P 1'
#
loop_
_entity.id
_entity.type
_entity.pdbx_description
1 polymer ?
#
loop_
_entity_poly.entity_id
_entity_poly.type
_entity_poly.pdbx_seq_one_letter_code
_entity_poly.pdbx_strand_id
1 'polypeptide(L)'
;MLFTQDNEDSRFYDTAETLLELLIHCRSKQPAKRKSVSSQFNLQRPKELCFLCGAPSEFLEYFSNHESWALIDDDEKLKLSHKYCYKHRPKRRDGTWNPEYRRARRNRENFELEAERLLNQSAQPALLKPHTGTLDIDRYIMTLIAQTTLQPADEDKIRNLARKIVNYRISDRKKQILMLVATGHKQADIARRLKISRQAVSKALASIPNEFRLV
;
A
#
# COMPACT_ATOMS: atom_id res chain seq x y z
N MET A 1 26.80 31.04 -24.74
CA MET A 1 27.22 31.26 -23.34
C MET A 1 27.04 29.96 -22.60
N LEU A 2 28.14 29.31 -22.24
CA LEU A 2 28.14 28.09 -21.44
C LEU A 2 27.97 28.51 -19.98
N PHE A 3 26.91 28.05 -19.33
CA PHE A 3 26.71 28.26 -17.90
C PHE A 3 27.81 27.52 -17.15
N THR A 4 28.77 28.24 -16.59
CA THR A 4 29.75 27.68 -15.65
C THR A 4 29.00 27.35 -14.37
N GLN A 5 28.85 26.05 -14.10
CA GLN A 5 28.31 25.56 -12.85
C GLN A 5 29.32 25.92 -11.75
N ASP A 6 28.92 26.81 -10.83
CA ASP A 6 29.79 27.22 -9.73
C ASP A 6 30.03 26.02 -8.80
N ASN A 7 31.26 25.89 -8.29
CA ASN A 7 31.68 24.78 -7.41
C ASN A 7 30.80 24.69 -6.14
N GLU A 8 30.23 25.81 -5.71
CA GLU A 8 29.27 25.86 -4.59
C GLU A 8 27.92 25.24 -4.96
N ASP A 9 27.44 25.42 -6.19
CA ASP A 9 26.22 24.78 -6.68
C ASP A 9 26.41 23.27 -6.75
N SER A 10 27.54 22.79 -7.30
CA SER A 10 27.84 21.34 -7.34
C SER A 10 27.85 20.73 -5.94
N ARG A 11 28.51 21.38 -4.97
CA ARG A 11 28.54 20.92 -3.58
C ARG A 11 27.17 20.93 -2.94
N PHE A 12 26.32 21.92 -3.26
CA PHE A 12 24.95 21.96 -2.78
C PHE A 12 24.13 20.79 -3.33
N TYR A 13 24.22 20.51 -4.64
CA TYR A 13 23.54 19.37 -5.27
C TYR A 13 24.03 18.03 -4.70
N ASP A 14 25.34 17.83 -4.59
CA ASP A 14 25.92 16.61 -4.04
C ASP A 14 25.48 16.39 -2.57
N THR A 15 25.43 17.46 -1.78
CA THR A 15 24.96 17.40 -0.39
C THR A 15 23.47 17.09 -0.33
N ALA A 16 22.66 17.69 -1.20
CA ALA A 16 21.22 17.44 -1.26
C ALA A 16 20.92 16.00 -1.70
N GLU A 17 21.63 15.46 -2.69
CA GLU A 17 21.52 14.07 -3.14
C GLU A 17 21.96 13.08 -2.05
N THR A 18 23.08 13.33 -1.38
CA THR A 18 23.56 12.51 -0.27
C THR A 18 22.54 12.49 0.89
N LEU A 19 21.93 13.64 1.20
CA LEU A 19 20.88 13.73 2.22
C LEU A 19 19.61 13.00 1.77
N LEU A 20 19.26 13.06 0.49
CA LEU A 20 18.12 12.34 -0.08
C LEU A 20 18.34 10.82 0.01
N GLU A 21 19.51 10.32 -0.37
CA GLU A 21 19.91 8.91 -0.24
C GLU A 21 19.88 8.46 1.21
N LEU A 22 20.45 9.24 2.13
CA LEU A 22 20.42 8.93 3.56
C LEU A 22 18.98 8.88 4.09
N LEU A 23 18.10 9.77 3.63
CA LEU A 23 16.68 9.76 3.99
C LEU A 23 15.96 8.51 3.44
N ILE A 24 16.28 8.06 2.22
CA ILE A 24 15.76 6.81 1.64
C ILE A 24 16.25 5.61 2.45
N HIS A 25 17.54 5.55 2.78
CA HIS A 25 18.10 4.50 3.62
C HIS A 25 17.50 4.50 5.03
N CYS A 26 17.29 5.67 5.63
CA CYS A 26 16.65 5.81 6.93
C CYS A 26 15.15 5.45 6.93
N ARG A 27 14.42 5.57 5.81
CA ARG A 27 13.02 5.10 5.72
C ARG A 27 12.88 3.61 6.02
N SER A 28 13.90 2.81 5.74
CA SER A 28 13.89 1.37 6.03
C SER A 28 14.18 1.03 7.50
N LYS A 29 14.63 1.99 8.31
CA LYS A 29 14.91 1.83 9.75
C LYS A 29 13.77 2.44 10.56
N GLN A 30 12.96 1.61 11.24
CA GLN A 30 11.95 2.15 12.15
C GLN A 30 12.62 2.84 13.35
N PRO A 31 12.31 4.12 13.65
CA PRO A 31 12.81 4.76 14.86
C PRO A 31 12.14 4.14 16.09
N ALA A 32 12.92 3.85 17.12
CA ALA A 32 12.41 3.43 18.42
C ALA A 32 11.45 4.52 18.96
N LYS A 33 10.18 4.17 19.15
CA LYS A 33 9.13 5.11 19.57
C LYS A 33 9.44 5.68 20.96
N ARG A 34 9.99 6.90 21.03
CA ARG A 34 9.96 7.72 22.24
C ARG A 34 8.69 8.57 22.22
N LYS A 35 7.89 8.51 23.29
CA LYS A 35 6.73 9.39 23.47
C LYS A 35 7.25 10.80 23.78
N SER A 36 7.14 11.75 22.85
CA SER A 36 7.34 13.17 23.14
C SER A 36 6.00 13.89 23.34
N VAL A 37 6.02 14.91 24.20
CA VAL A 37 4.85 15.62 24.76
C VAL A 37 4.33 16.74 23.85
N SER A 38 4.90 16.94 22.65
CA SER A 38 4.50 18.00 21.71
C SER A 38 3.58 17.46 20.59
N SER A 39 2.35 17.11 20.94
CA SER A 39 1.35 16.51 20.05
C SER A 39 0.46 17.53 19.30
N GLN A 40 0.97 18.69 18.86
CA GLN A 40 0.13 19.73 18.22
C GLN A 40 0.54 20.21 16.83
N PHE A 41 1.70 19.83 16.31
CA PHE A 41 2.02 20.07 14.90
C PHE A 41 2.47 18.76 14.23
N ASN A 42 1.73 18.35 13.19
CA ASN A 42 2.11 17.22 12.35
C ASN A 42 3.35 17.60 11.51
N LEU A 43 4.52 17.63 12.14
CA LEU A 43 5.82 17.62 11.44
C LEU A 43 6.15 16.23 10.87
N GLN A 44 5.16 15.33 10.79
CA GLN A 44 5.29 14.13 9.97
C GLN A 44 5.43 14.59 8.53
N ARG A 45 6.64 14.41 7.99
CA ARG A 45 7.00 14.50 6.57
C ARG A 45 5.77 14.21 5.68
N PRO A 46 5.46 15.05 4.67
CA PRO A 46 4.31 14.82 3.80
C PRO A 46 4.30 13.35 3.37
N LYS A 47 3.19 12.65 3.62
CA LYS A 47 3.04 11.28 3.12
C LYS A 47 2.90 11.39 1.61
N GLU A 48 4.02 11.21 0.93
CA GLU A 48 4.16 11.14 -0.52
C GLU A 48 3.04 10.28 -1.14
N LEU A 49 2.70 9.19 -0.46
CA LEU A 49 1.65 8.26 -0.85
C LEU A 49 0.32 8.54 -0.16
N CYS A 50 -0.76 8.32 -0.92
CA CYS A 50 -2.12 8.33 -0.45
C CYS A 50 -2.29 7.39 0.73
N PHE A 51 -2.79 7.96 1.82
CA PHE A 51 -3.02 7.25 3.07
C PHE A 51 -3.99 6.07 2.92
N LEU A 52 -4.86 6.11 1.90
CA LEU A 52 -5.88 5.10 1.67
C LEU A 52 -5.54 4.09 0.58
N CYS A 53 -4.52 4.25 -0.26
CA CYS A 53 -4.28 3.23 -1.30
C CYS A 53 -2.85 3.00 -1.72
N GLY A 54 -1.91 3.90 -1.46
CA GLY A 54 -0.53 3.76 -1.95
C GLY A 54 -0.25 4.46 -3.28
N ALA A 55 -1.26 4.95 -4.01
CA ALA A 55 -1.05 5.88 -5.13
C ALA A 55 -0.39 7.20 -4.63
N PRO A 56 0.31 7.97 -5.47
CA PRO A 56 0.81 9.29 -5.07
C PRO A 56 -0.33 10.19 -4.57
N SER A 57 -0.04 11.01 -3.56
CA SER A 57 -0.97 12.08 -3.15
C SER A 57 -1.16 13.10 -4.27
N GLU A 58 -2.25 13.87 -4.27
CA GLU A 58 -2.46 14.92 -5.28
C GLU A 58 -1.26 15.89 -5.33
N PHE A 59 -0.70 16.21 -4.16
CA PHE A 59 0.49 17.05 -4.07
C PHE A 59 1.73 16.42 -4.71
N LEU A 60 1.98 15.13 -4.46
CA LEU A 60 3.12 14.44 -5.07
C LEU A 60 2.93 14.30 -6.59
N GLU A 61 1.73 13.93 -7.02
CA GLU A 61 1.39 13.78 -8.44
C GLU A 61 1.57 15.10 -9.19
N TYR A 62 1.21 16.22 -8.56
CA TYR A 62 1.47 17.56 -9.08
C TYR A 62 2.96 17.85 -9.24
N PHE A 63 3.78 17.57 -8.22
CA PHE A 63 5.21 17.84 -8.24
C PHE A 63 5.97 16.94 -9.22
N SER A 64 5.55 15.68 -9.35
CA SER A 64 6.20 14.72 -10.24
C SER A 64 5.77 14.86 -11.71
N ASN A 65 4.61 15.45 -11.99
CA ASN A 65 4.08 15.56 -13.34
C ASN A 65 3.36 16.90 -13.56
N HIS A 66 4.13 17.98 -13.64
CA HIS A 66 3.61 19.34 -13.80
C HIS A 66 2.71 19.52 -15.03
N GLU A 67 2.97 18.81 -16.13
CA GLU A 67 2.18 18.89 -17.36
C GLU A 67 0.73 18.43 -17.16
N SER A 68 0.54 17.37 -16.36
CA SER A 68 -0.79 16.83 -16.07
C SER A 68 -1.68 17.78 -15.26
N TRP A 69 -1.10 18.85 -14.70
CA TRP A 69 -1.80 19.87 -13.91
C TRP A 69 -1.72 21.27 -14.50
N ALA A 70 -1.22 21.42 -15.73
CA ALA A 70 -1.05 22.73 -16.38
C ALA A 70 -2.37 23.48 -16.60
N LEU A 71 -3.48 22.75 -16.81
CA LEU A 71 -4.81 23.30 -17.06
C LEU A 71 -5.61 23.61 -15.78
N ILE A 72 -4.99 23.44 -14.61
CA ILE A 72 -5.66 23.59 -13.33
C ILE A 72 -5.37 24.98 -12.79
N ASP A 73 -6.43 25.64 -12.33
CA ASP A 73 -6.36 26.97 -11.75
C ASP A 73 -5.40 27.01 -10.55
N ASP A 74 -4.68 28.11 -10.37
CA ASP A 74 -3.69 28.24 -9.30
C ASP A 74 -4.34 28.15 -7.91
N ASP A 75 -5.57 28.63 -7.78
CA ASP A 75 -6.37 28.47 -6.55
C ASP A 75 -6.76 27.01 -6.30
N GLU A 76 -6.89 26.17 -7.33
CA GLU A 76 -7.11 24.73 -7.19
C GLU A 76 -5.81 24.00 -6.82
N LYS A 77 -4.66 24.46 -7.31
CA LYS A 77 -3.33 23.92 -6.94
C LYS A 77 -3.04 24.14 -5.45
N LEU A 78 -3.50 25.26 -4.87
CA LEU A 78 -3.42 25.49 -3.42
C LEU A 78 -4.27 24.53 -2.58
N LYS A 79 -5.26 23.85 -3.20
CA LYS A 79 -6.20 22.93 -2.52
C LYS A 79 -5.83 21.46 -2.68
N LEU A 80 -4.65 21.15 -3.24
CA LEU A 80 -4.19 19.77 -3.44
C LEU A 80 -3.96 19.07 -2.10
N SER A 81 -4.42 17.82 -2.01
CA SER A 81 -4.21 17.04 -0.80
C SER A 81 -2.80 16.45 -0.71
N HIS A 82 -2.11 16.74 0.38
CA HIS A 82 -0.88 16.03 0.79
C HIS A 82 -1.15 14.64 1.38
N LYS A 83 -2.41 14.24 1.58
CA LYS A 83 -2.78 12.99 2.27
C LYS A 83 -3.44 11.98 1.36
N TYR A 84 -4.16 12.44 0.35
CA TYR A 84 -4.99 11.60 -0.50
C TYR A 84 -4.63 11.82 -1.96
N CYS A 85 -4.73 10.75 -2.75
CA CYS A 85 -4.76 10.88 -4.21
C CYS A 85 -6.11 11.45 -4.65
N TYR A 86 -6.20 11.85 -5.91
CA TYR A 86 -7.44 12.37 -6.51
C TYR A 86 -8.66 11.46 -6.25
N LYS A 87 -8.50 10.14 -6.42
CA LYS A 87 -9.57 9.14 -6.20
C LYS A 87 -10.06 9.05 -4.76
N HIS A 88 -9.22 9.41 -3.80
CA HIS A 88 -9.52 9.34 -2.37
C HIS A 88 -9.66 10.71 -1.70
N ARG A 89 -9.73 11.79 -2.49
CA ARG A 89 -10.04 13.11 -1.95
C ARG A 89 -11.43 13.10 -1.29
N PRO A 90 -11.61 13.67 -0.08
CA PRO A 90 -12.89 13.62 0.63
C PRO A 90 -14.05 14.29 -0.12
N LYS A 91 -13.81 15.50 -0.62
CA LYS A 91 -14.71 16.21 -1.53
C LYS A 91 -14.06 16.28 -2.90
N ARG A 92 -14.85 16.07 -3.94
CA ARG A 92 -14.44 16.30 -5.33
C ARG A 92 -14.34 17.81 -5.60
N ARG A 93 -13.80 18.18 -6.76
CA ARG A 93 -13.65 19.60 -7.16
C ARG A 93 -15.00 20.31 -7.31
N ASP A 94 -16.01 19.57 -7.73
CA ASP A 94 -17.42 20.00 -7.75
C ASP A 94 -18.02 20.21 -6.33
N GLY A 95 -17.24 20.00 -5.27
CA GLY A 95 -17.69 20.13 -3.88
C GLY A 95 -18.46 18.92 -3.34
N THR A 96 -18.79 17.93 -4.18
CA THR A 96 -19.58 16.75 -3.79
C THR A 96 -18.76 15.76 -2.96
N TRP A 97 -19.43 15.02 -2.08
CA TRP A 97 -18.78 14.03 -1.21
C TRP A 97 -18.41 12.75 -1.97
N ASN A 98 -17.13 12.40 -1.96
CA ASN A 98 -16.61 11.23 -2.64
C ASN A 98 -17.02 9.91 -1.95
N PRO A 99 -17.79 9.02 -2.61
CA PRO A 99 -18.17 7.73 -2.04
C PRO A 99 -16.98 6.76 -1.90
N GLU A 100 -15.98 6.82 -2.78
CA GLU A 100 -14.78 5.98 -2.72
C GLU A 100 -13.95 6.30 -1.49
N TYR A 101 -13.78 7.59 -1.18
CA TYR A 101 -13.18 8.03 0.09
C TYR A 101 -13.91 7.42 1.29
N ARG A 102 -15.25 7.53 1.34
CA ARG A 102 -16.05 7.00 2.46
C ARG A 102 -15.94 5.47 2.58
N ARG A 103 -15.88 4.76 1.46
CA ARG A 103 -15.70 3.30 1.44
C ARG A 103 -14.29 2.92 1.92
N ALA A 104 -13.26 3.55 1.38
CA ALA A 104 -11.87 3.27 1.74
C ALA A 104 -11.57 3.62 3.21
N ARG A 105 -12.18 4.69 3.73
CA ARG A 105 -12.08 5.10 5.14
C ARG A 105 -12.73 4.09 6.09
N ARG A 106 -13.89 3.53 5.73
CA ARG A 106 -14.56 2.48 6.53
C ARG A 106 -13.72 1.21 6.63
N ASN A 107 -13.03 0.84 5.55
CA ASN A 107 -12.18 -0.35 5.51
C ASN A 107 -10.70 -0.02 5.77
N ARG A 108 -10.39 1.07 6.49
CA ARG A 108 -9.02 1.53 6.69
C ARG A 108 -8.20 0.54 7.52
N GLU A 109 -8.76 0.02 8.59
CA GLU A 109 -8.06 -0.89 9.50
C GLU A 109 -7.67 -2.19 8.81
N ASN A 110 -8.60 -2.80 8.06
CA ASN A 110 -8.31 -3.97 7.23
C ASN A 110 -7.21 -3.68 6.20
N PHE A 111 -7.22 -2.48 5.61
CA PHE A 111 -6.18 -2.09 4.66
C PHE A 111 -4.81 -1.92 5.31
N GLU A 112 -4.74 -1.28 6.48
CA GLU A 112 -3.49 -1.10 7.22
C GLU A 112 -2.93 -2.45 7.67
N LEU A 113 -3.79 -3.36 8.14
CA LEU A 113 -3.41 -4.72 8.49
C LEU A 113 -2.81 -5.49 7.29
N GLU A 114 -3.45 -5.45 6.12
CA GLU A 114 -2.93 -6.14 4.93
C GLU A 114 -1.66 -5.48 4.39
N ALA A 115 -1.56 -4.15 4.44
CA ALA A 115 -0.35 -3.44 4.05
C ALA A 115 0.82 -3.80 4.96
N GLU A 116 0.58 -3.91 6.27
CA GLU A 116 1.59 -4.33 7.24
C GLU A 116 2.03 -5.78 7.02
N ARG A 117 1.09 -6.71 6.81
CA ARG A 117 1.40 -8.12 6.50
C ARG A 117 2.30 -8.24 5.27
N LEU A 118 1.91 -7.58 4.17
CA LEU A 118 2.67 -7.59 2.92
C LEU A 118 4.05 -6.92 3.07
N LEU A 119 4.10 -5.74 3.71
CA LEU A 119 5.36 -5.02 3.92
C LEU A 119 6.32 -5.85 4.77
N ASN A 120 5.85 -6.42 5.87
CA ASN A 120 6.67 -7.24 6.74
C ASN A 120 7.22 -8.45 5.99
N GLN A 121 6.39 -9.17 5.23
CA GLN A 121 6.82 -10.31 4.44
C GLN A 121 7.80 -9.92 3.32
N SER A 122 7.60 -8.78 2.66
CA SER A 122 8.49 -8.29 1.59
C SER A 122 9.94 -8.09 2.02
N ALA A 123 10.20 -7.82 3.31
CA ALA A 123 11.56 -7.62 3.79
C ALA A 123 12.42 -8.88 3.79
N GLN A 124 11.81 -10.07 3.90
CA GLN A 124 12.50 -11.35 3.74
C GLN A 124 11.57 -12.33 3.00
N PRO A 125 11.44 -12.22 1.67
CA PRO A 125 10.41 -12.94 0.90
C PRO A 125 10.46 -14.47 1.06
N ALA A 126 11.66 -15.02 1.25
CA ALA A 126 11.88 -16.47 1.36
C ALA A 126 11.62 -17.04 2.76
N LEU A 127 11.57 -16.20 3.81
CA LEU A 127 11.35 -16.65 5.18
C LEU A 127 9.89 -16.41 5.56
N LEU A 128 9.19 -17.48 5.94
CA LEU A 128 7.81 -17.37 6.40
C LEU A 128 7.74 -16.52 7.68
N LYS A 129 7.04 -15.39 7.62
CA LYS A 129 6.85 -14.52 8.79
C LYS A 129 5.51 -14.80 9.45
N PRO A 130 5.48 -15.05 10.77
CA PRO A 130 4.22 -15.19 11.48
C PRO A 130 3.51 -13.83 11.53
N HIS A 131 2.27 -13.80 11.08
CA HIS A 131 1.38 -12.66 11.29
C HIS A 131 0.31 -13.03 12.33
N THR A 132 -0.67 -12.15 12.58
CA THR A 132 -1.77 -12.38 13.53
C THR A 132 -2.75 -13.51 13.14
N GLY A 133 -2.40 -14.34 12.16
CA GLY A 133 -3.27 -15.31 11.52
C GLY A 133 -2.84 -16.77 11.71
N THR A 134 -3.56 -17.66 11.02
CA THR A 134 -3.19 -19.07 10.89
C THR A 134 -2.02 -19.24 9.93
N LEU A 135 -1.27 -20.34 10.04
CA LEU A 135 -0.17 -20.69 9.14
C LEU A 135 -0.55 -20.64 7.64
N ASP A 136 -1.79 -21.00 7.30
CA ASP A 136 -2.30 -20.93 5.93
C ASP A 136 -2.41 -19.46 5.43
N ILE A 137 -2.64 -18.49 6.30
CA ILE A 137 -2.67 -17.07 5.91
C ILE A 137 -1.25 -16.56 5.68
N ASP A 138 -0.32 -16.91 6.57
CA ASP A 138 1.08 -16.49 6.45
C ASP A 138 1.71 -17.06 5.18
N ARG A 139 1.44 -18.34 4.87
CA ARG A 139 1.89 -18.96 3.62
C ARG A 139 1.28 -18.29 2.40
N TYR A 140 0.00 -17.91 2.45
CA TYR A 140 -0.63 -17.14 1.37
C TYR A 140 0.09 -15.83 1.11
N ILE A 141 0.37 -15.06 2.16
CA ILE A 141 1.05 -13.77 2.06
C ILE A 141 2.47 -13.96 1.52
N MET A 142 3.21 -14.97 1.99
CA MET A 142 4.53 -15.35 1.48
C MET A 142 4.49 -15.69 -0.02
N THR A 143 3.56 -16.55 -0.45
CA THR A 143 3.42 -16.92 -1.86
C THR A 143 3.04 -15.73 -2.74
N LEU A 144 2.14 -14.86 -2.27
CA LEU A 144 1.73 -13.66 -3.00
C LEU A 144 2.89 -12.67 -3.18
N ILE A 145 3.71 -12.47 -2.14
CA ILE A 145 4.92 -11.64 -2.23
C ILE A 145 5.95 -12.29 -3.18
N ALA A 146 6.15 -13.60 -3.11
CA ALA A 146 7.06 -14.31 -4.01
C ALA A 146 6.63 -14.18 -5.48
N GLN A 147 5.33 -14.28 -5.78
CA GLN A 147 4.79 -14.11 -7.14
C GLN A 147 4.92 -12.67 -7.68
N THR A 148 4.87 -11.67 -6.81
CA THR A 148 4.93 -10.26 -7.20
C THR A 148 6.35 -9.68 -7.19
N THR A 149 7.31 -10.39 -6.57
CA THR A 149 8.72 -9.97 -6.41
C THR A 149 8.93 -8.64 -5.68
N LEU A 150 7.88 -8.12 -5.02
CA LEU A 150 7.90 -6.82 -4.35
C LEU A 150 8.91 -6.79 -3.20
N GLN A 151 9.71 -5.73 -3.16
CA GLN A 151 10.66 -5.43 -2.09
C GLN A 151 10.10 -4.35 -1.16
N PRO A 152 10.66 -4.17 0.05
CA PRO A 152 10.22 -3.10 0.95
C PRO A 152 10.31 -1.69 0.36
N ALA A 153 11.20 -1.50 -0.62
CA ALA A 153 11.35 -0.24 -1.35
C ALA A 153 10.13 0.07 -2.23
N ASP A 154 9.37 -0.94 -2.66
CA ASP A 154 8.14 -0.80 -3.46
C ASP A 154 6.91 -0.49 -2.59
N GLU A 155 7.02 0.46 -1.65
CA GLU A 155 5.98 0.76 -0.66
C GLU A 155 4.64 1.14 -1.33
N ASP A 156 4.70 1.89 -2.43
CA ASP A 156 3.54 2.28 -3.23
C ASP A 156 2.81 1.06 -3.82
N LYS A 157 3.54 0.11 -4.41
CA LYS A 157 2.99 -1.12 -4.99
C LYS A 157 2.45 -2.04 -3.92
N ILE A 158 3.15 -2.19 -2.79
CA ILE A 158 2.70 -2.99 -1.63
C ILE A 158 1.38 -2.45 -1.10
N ARG A 159 1.28 -1.13 -0.90
CA ARG A 159 0.04 -0.49 -0.44
C ARG A 159 -1.08 -0.63 -1.48
N ASN A 160 -0.78 -0.46 -2.77
CA ASN A 160 -1.77 -0.67 -3.82
C ASN A 160 -2.29 -2.10 -3.84
N LEU A 161 -1.42 -3.10 -3.67
CA LEU A 161 -1.80 -4.52 -3.53
C LEU A 161 -2.69 -4.75 -2.31
N ALA A 162 -2.33 -4.20 -1.14
CA ALA A 162 -3.15 -4.25 0.06
C ALA A 162 -4.56 -3.66 -0.16
N ARG A 163 -4.64 -2.53 -0.89
CA ARG A 163 -5.93 -1.93 -1.22
C ARG A 163 -6.75 -2.83 -2.14
N LYS A 164 -6.13 -3.49 -3.13
CA LYS A 164 -6.83 -4.46 -3.97
C LYS A 164 -7.38 -5.63 -3.15
N ILE A 165 -6.59 -6.22 -2.24
CA ILE A 165 -7.02 -7.30 -1.33
C ILE A 165 -8.31 -6.91 -0.60
N VAL A 166 -8.36 -5.69 -0.04
CA VAL A 166 -9.54 -5.18 0.66
C VAL A 166 -10.72 -4.93 -0.28
N ASN A 167 -10.47 -4.32 -1.44
CA ASN A 167 -11.52 -3.98 -2.40
C ASN A 167 -12.20 -5.24 -2.96
N TYR A 168 -11.43 -6.30 -3.26
CA TYR A 168 -11.96 -7.59 -3.70
C TYR A 168 -12.43 -8.49 -2.56
N ARG A 169 -12.37 -8.00 -1.31
CA ARG A 169 -12.80 -8.73 -0.11
C ARG A 169 -12.12 -10.10 -0.02
N ILE A 170 -10.80 -10.13 -0.21
CA ILE A 170 -9.97 -11.32 -0.02
C ILE A 170 -9.74 -11.48 1.48
N SER A 171 -10.75 -12.04 2.16
CA SER A 171 -10.71 -12.28 3.60
C SER A 171 -9.71 -13.37 3.96
N ASP A 172 -9.30 -13.41 5.22
CA ASP A 172 -8.44 -14.47 5.78
C ASP A 172 -9.01 -15.87 5.52
N ARG A 173 -10.34 -16.00 5.51
CA ARG A 173 -11.02 -17.24 5.13
C ARG A 173 -10.78 -17.62 3.67
N LYS A 174 -10.80 -16.67 2.74
CA LYS A 174 -10.49 -16.92 1.33
C LYS A 174 -9.02 -17.28 1.14
N LYS A 175 -8.11 -16.62 1.88
CA LYS A 175 -6.67 -16.95 1.88
C LYS A 175 -6.42 -18.39 2.34
N GLN A 176 -7.08 -18.82 3.42
CA GLN A 176 -7.05 -20.22 3.88
C GLN A 176 -7.53 -21.19 2.80
N ILE A 177 -8.68 -20.90 2.17
CA ILE A 177 -9.22 -21.74 1.10
C ILE A 177 -8.21 -21.84 -0.07
N LEU A 178 -7.61 -20.72 -0.49
CA LEU A 178 -6.62 -20.69 -1.57
C LEU A 178 -5.39 -21.54 -1.24
N MET A 179 -4.84 -21.43 -0.02
CA MET A 179 -3.70 -22.27 0.36
C MET A 179 -4.02 -23.75 0.42
N LEU A 180 -5.20 -24.11 0.91
CA LEU A 180 -5.59 -25.51 0.96
C LEU A 180 -5.76 -26.09 -0.44
N VAL A 181 -6.31 -25.30 -1.38
CA VAL A 181 -6.37 -25.69 -2.80
C VAL A 181 -4.96 -25.84 -3.38
N ALA A 182 -4.07 -24.87 -3.15
CA ALA A 182 -2.70 -24.90 -3.65
C ALA A 182 -1.88 -26.09 -3.12
N THR A 183 -2.21 -26.59 -1.92
CA THR A 183 -1.61 -27.80 -1.33
C THR A 183 -2.31 -29.10 -1.74
N GLY A 184 -3.22 -29.06 -2.71
CA GLY A 184 -3.85 -30.24 -3.32
C GLY A 184 -5.12 -30.74 -2.62
N HIS A 185 -5.68 -30.02 -1.66
CA HIS A 185 -6.91 -30.44 -0.99
C HIS A 185 -8.13 -30.27 -1.91
N LYS A 186 -9.00 -31.28 -1.95
CA LYS A 186 -10.28 -31.19 -2.68
C LYS A 186 -11.26 -30.31 -1.91
N GLN A 187 -12.22 -29.70 -2.61
CA GLN A 187 -13.22 -28.83 -1.98
C GLN A 187 -13.99 -29.48 -0.82
N ALA A 188 -14.24 -30.80 -0.89
CA ALA A 188 -14.90 -31.54 0.19
C ALA A 188 -14.03 -31.64 1.46
N ASP A 189 -12.71 -31.77 1.30
CA ASP A 189 -11.76 -31.84 2.42
C ASP A 189 -11.59 -30.47 3.06
N ILE A 190 -11.52 -29.43 2.23
CA ILE A 190 -11.49 -28.02 2.67
C ILE A 190 -12.76 -27.70 3.46
N ALA A 191 -13.93 -28.08 2.95
CA ALA A 191 -15.21 -27.87 3.60
C ALA A 191 -15.24 -28.51 5.01
N ARG A 192 -14.79 -29.76 5.13
CA ARG A 192 -14.67 -30.47 6.42
C ARG A 192 -13.69 -29.78 7.37
N ARG A 193 -12.47 -29.50 6.91
CA ARG A 193 -11.40 -28.89 7.71
C ARG A 193 -11.80 -27.52 8.23
N LEU A 194 -12.46 -26.73 7.39
CA LEU A 194 -12.89 -25.38 7.72
C LEU A 194 -14.28 -25.35 8.40
N LYS A 195 -15.00 -26.48 8.50
CA LYS A 195 -16.37 -26.54 9.05
C LYS A 195 -17.36 -25.62 8.31
N ILE A 196 -17.33 -25.66 6.97
CA ILE A 196 -18.24 -24.92 6.09
C ILE A 196 -18.81 -25.85 5.01
N SER A 197 -19.83 -25.41 4.28
CA SER A 197 -20.36 -26.20 3.16
C SER A 197 -19.40 -26.21 1.97
N ARG A 198 -19.40 -27.31 1.20
CA ARG A 198 -18.69 -27.39 -0.08
C ARG A 198 -19.12 -26.26 -1.03
N GLN A 199 -20.41 -25.90 -1.00
CA GLN A 199 -20.94 -24.80 -1.80
C GLN A 199 -20.34 -23.44 -1.40
N ALA A 200 -20.08 -23.20 -0.11
CA ALA A 200 -19.40 -22.00 0.35
C ALA A 200 -17.96 -21.94 -0.17
N VAL A 201 -17.24 -23.06 -0.21
CA VAL A 201 -15.89 -23.16 -0.81
C VAL A 201 -15.94 -22.81 -2.30
N SER A 202 -16.87 -23.41 -3.06
CA SER A 202 -17.04 -23.14 -4.49
C SER A 202 -17.34 -21.66 -4.78
N LYS A 203 -18.30 -21.07 -4.06
CA LYS A 203 -18.64 -19.64 -4.19
C LYS A 203 -17.47 -18.73 -3.81
N ALA A 204 -16.72 -19.08 -2.77
CA ALA A 204 -15.54 -18.31 -2.37
C ALA A 204 -14.52 -18.28 -3.50
N LEU A 205 -14.16 -19.43 -4.07
CA LEU A 205 -13.22 -19.55 -5.19
C LEU A 205 -13.69 -18.80 -6.43
N ALA A 206 -14.99 -18.92 -6.79
CA ALA A 206 -15.57 -18.22 -7.92
C ALA A 206 -15.49 -16.68 -7.77
N SER A 207 -15.60 -16.17 -6.54
CA SER A 207 -15.53 -14.73 -6.26
C SER A 207 -14.11 -14.15 -6.22
N ILE A 208 -13.07 -14.97 -6.29
CA ILE A 208 -11.67 -14.53 -6.20
C ILE A 208 -11.14 -14.24 -7.61
N PRO A 209 -10.67 -13.01 -7.89
CA PRO A 209 -10.02 -12.66 -9.14
C PRO A 209 -8.77 -13.51 -9.41
N ASN A 210 -8.45 -13.74 -10.69
CA ASN A 210 -7.30 -14.56 -11.10
C ASN A 210 -5.97 -14.01 -10.55
N GLU A 211 -5.82 -12.69 -10.42
CA GLU A 211 -4.59 -12.07 -9.87
C GLU A 211 -4.28 -12.46 -8.41
N PHE A 212 -5.23 -13.07 -7.68
CA PHE A 212 -5.04 -13.57 -6.31
C PHE A 212 -5.05 -15.10 -6.21
N ARG A 213 -5.09 -15.81 -7.35
CA ARG A 213 -5.06 -17.27 -7.35
C ARG A 213 -3.60 -17.73 -7.35
N LEU A 214 -3.30 -18.70 -6.49
CA LEU A 214 -2.00 -19.35 -6.42
C LEU A 214 -2.01 -20.51 -7.42
N VAL A 215 -1.81 -20.19 -8.70
CA VAL A 215 -1.65 -21.16 -9.79
C VAL A 215 -0.16 -21.36 -10.05
#